data_AF-A0A8H5Z2D0-F1
#
_entry.id   AF-A0A8H5Z2D0-F1
#
_cell.length_a   1.000
_cell.length_b   1.000
_cell.length_c   1.000
_cell.angle_alpha   90.00
_cell.angle_beta   90.00
_cell.angle_gamma   90.00
#
_symmetry.space_group_name_H-M   'P 1'
#
loop_
_entity.id
_entity.type
_entity.pdbx_description
1 polymer ?
#
loop_
_entity_poly.entity_id
_entity_poly.type
_entity_poly.pdbx_seq_one_letter_code
_entity_poly.pdbx_strand_id
1 'polypeptide(L)'
;MLRLSLLVHSLISLSLARKSDGGTVWATPHDSYSSSIGVPGCKVNTNRIAYWPYSVDCNNICIALTYQDRTVHLLRVDQSQGAYDVSYDAWNYLYTGYSATDKPTAGGPVEMTYSNVDASKCSDLIHTKKSKLPLSAANSMNFLTSCLDRNESTWVGDNYVLYNILDSICTLGHDETCELDYPAENQAKCPHTMGVPDELKGEAVVNIRYPSGEKVSAADGKPVDEDGAMGLERPALAIVLLSFACLVLGM
;
A
#
# COMPACT_ATOMS: atom_id res chain seq x y z
N MET A 1 41.99 32.40 -51.51
CA MET A 1 42.20 31.85 -50.15
C MET A 1 41.26 32.58 -49.20
N LEU A 2 40.12 31.96 -48.87
CA LEU A 2 39.02 32.56 -48.11
C LEU A 2 39.20 32.23 -46.61
N ARG A 3 39.36 33.23 -45.76
CA ARG A 3 39.47 33.06 -44.29
C ARG A 3 38.07 33.04 -43.67
N LEU A 4 37.69 31.91 -43.10
CA LEU A 4 36.44 31.71 -42.37
C LEU A 4 36.66 32.08 -40.90
N SER A 5 35.93 33.07 -40.39
CA SER A 5 35.98 33.50 -38.98
C SER A 5 34.83 32.85 -38.22
N LEU A 6 35.14 32.04 -37.19
CA LEU A 6 34.15 31.40 -36.31
C LEU A 6 33.80 32.31 -35.13
N LEU A 7 32.52 32.70 -35.04
CA LEU A 7 31.91 33.35 -33.88
C LEU A 7 31.38 32.28 -32.91
N VAL A 8 32.01 32.16 -31.74
CA VAL A 8 31.56 31.28 -30.65
C VAL A 8 30.52 32.04 -29.80
N HIS A 9 29.26 31.62 -29.86
CA HIS A 9 28.20 32.11 -28.98
C HIS A 9 28.19 31.27 -27.70
N SER A 10 28.47 31.90 -26.56
CA SER A 10 28.41 31.27 -25.24
C SER A 10 26.96 31.24 -24.75
N LEU A 11 26.37 30.05 -24.67
CA LEU A 11 25.03 29.83 -24.10
C LEU A 11 25.15 29.68 -22.58
N ILE A 12 24.74 30.71 -21.84
CA ILE A 12 24.60 30.65 -20.38
C ILE A 12 23.35 29.83 -20.06
N SER A 13 23.55 28.61 -19.55
CA SER A 13 22.46 27.76 -19.08
C SER A 13 22.02 28.23 -17.68
N LEU A 14 20.89 28.94 -17.59
CA LEU A 14 20.22 29.20 -16.32
C LEU A 14 19.64 27.87 -15.80
N SER A 15 20.27 27.31 -14.76
CA SER A 15 19.73 26.18 -14.02
C SER A 15 18.68 26.70 -13.04
N LEU A 16 17.39 26.58 -13.39
CA LEU A 16 16.33 26.72 -12.39
C LEU A 16 16.49 25.59 -11.38
N ALA A 17 16.84 25.90 -10.13
CA ALA A 17 16.78 24.95 -9.04
C ALA A 17 15.33 24.48 -8.89
N ARG A 18 15.03 23.24 -9.28
CA ARG A 18 13.76 22.58 -8.92
C ARG A 18 13.69 22.58 -7.39
N LYS A 19 12.64 23.20 -6.84
CA LYS A 19 12.23 23.00 -5.46
C LYS A 19 12.11 21.49 -5.24
N SER A 20 12.83 20.91 -4.29
CA SER A 20 12.66 19.51 -3.95
C SER A 20 11.22 19.30 -3.48
N ASP A 21 10.49 18.41 -4.13
CA ASP A 21 9.11 18.09 -3.77
C ASP A 21 9.11 17.12 -2.57
N GLY A 22 9.61 17.60 -1.44
CA GLY A 22 9.92 16.82 -0.26
C GLY A 22 10.32 17.68 0.94
N GLY A 23 10.51 17.05 2.10
CA GLY A 23 10.86 17.75 3.33
C GLY A 23 11.05 16.81 4.52
N THR A 24 11.18 17.40 5.69
CA THR A 24 11.27 16.68 6.96
C THR A 24 9.87 16.43 7.53
N VAL A 25 9.61 15.21 7.98
CA VAL A 25 8.34 14.78 8.60
C VAL A 25 8.62 14.02 9.89
N TRP A 26 7.64 14.00 10.77
CA TRP A 26 7.65 13.20 12.00
C TRP A 26 6.79 11.97 11.78
N ALA A 27 7.40 10.90 11.27
CA ALA A 27 6.69 9.70 10.84
C ALA A 27 6.29 8.81 12.03
N THR A 28 5.05 8.34 12.05
CA THR A 28 4.47 7.46 13.08
C THR A 28 4.06 6.10 12.51
N PRO A 29 4.13 5.02 13.30
CA PRO A 29 3.69 3.71 12.86
C PRO A 29 2.16 3.60 12.83
N HIS A 30 1.62 3.05 11.75
CA HIS A 30 0.20 2.79 11.56
C HIS A 30 -0.02 1.29 11.30
N ASP A 31 -0.84 0.65 12.13
CA ASP A 31 -0.99 -0.82 12.11
C ASP A 31 -2.15 -1.33 11.26
N SER A 32 -3.06 -0.44 10.84
CA SER A 32 -4.28 -0.81 10.15
C SER A 32 -4.29 -0.27 8.73
N TYR A 33 -4.54 -1.13 7.74
CA TYR A 33 -4.67 -0.67 6.36
C TYR A 33 -5.97 0.10 6.12
N SER A 34 -5.86 1.24 5.45
CA SER A 34 -6.99 1.99 4.91
C SER A 34 -6.60 2.76 3.65
N SER A 35 -7.62 3.25 2.93
CA SER A 35 -7.42 4.11 1.76
C SER A 35 -8.60 5.07 1.57
N SER A 36 -8.32 6.37 1.62
CA SER A 36 -9.30 7.44 1.35
C SER A 36 -9.61 7.63 -0.14
N ILE A 37 -8.82 7.04 -1.03
CA ILE A 37 -9.07 7.06 -2.49
C ILE A 37 -9.61 5.72 -3.03
N GLY A 38 -9.93 4.78 -2.13
CA GLY A 38 -10.55 3.52 -2.50
C GLY A 38 -9.60 2.51 -3.16
N VAL A 39 -8.32 2.51 -2.79
CA VAL A 39 -7.38 1.44 -3.19
C VAL A 39 -7.69 0.17 -2.37
N PRO A 40 -7.97 -0.99 -3.00
CA PRO A 40 -8.15 -2.25 -2.30
C PRO A 40 -6.81 -2.82 -1.81
N GLY A 41 -6.70 -3.11 -0.51
CA GLY A 41 -5.47 -3.56 0.15
C GLY A 41 -4.97 -4.91 -0.36
N CYS A 42 -5.87 -5.81 -0.76
CA CYS A 42 -5.54 -7.08 -1.38
C CYS A 42 -4.81 -6.95 -2.73
N LYS A 43 -4.85 -5.77 -3.35
CA LYS A 43 -4.20 -5.49 -4.64
C LYS A 43 -2.89 -4.70 -4.49
N VAL A 44 -2.43 -4.45 -3.27
CA VAL A 44 -1.18 -3.71 -2.99
C VAL A 44 -0.41 -4.32 -1.82
N ASN A 45 0.85 -3.90 -1.65
CA ASN A 45 1.63 -4.23 -0.46
C ASN A 45 1.25 -3.32 0.71
N THR A 46 0.39 -3.79 1.60
CA THR A 46 -0.11 -3.03 2.76
C THR A 46 0.96 -2.71 3.81
N ASN A 47 2.14 -3.34 3.73
CA ASN A 47 3.30 -3.02 4.58
C ASN A 47 4.11 -1.81 4.08
N ARG A 48 3.73 -1.22 2.94
CA ARG A 48 4.46 -0.11 2.30
C ARG A 48 3.52 1.03 1.92
N ILE A 49 2.70 1.48 2.86
CA ILE A 49 1.69 2.53 2.67
C ILE A 49 2.04 3.80 3.43
N ALA A 50 1.70 4.93 2.82
CA ALA A 50 1.82 6.27 3.34
C ALA A 50 0.42 6.89 3.55
N TYR A 51 0.17 7.42 4.75
CA TYR A 51 -1.07 8.04 5.22
C TYR A 51 -0.77 9.51 5.59
N TRP A 52 -0.95 10.42 4.64
CA TRP A 52 -0.46 11.81 4.77
C TRP A 52 -1.53 12.74 5.32
N PRO A 53 -1.18 13.86 5.98
CA PRO A 53 -2.18 14.78 6.54
C PRO A 53 -2.95 15.58 5.49
N TYR A 54 -2.63 15.40 4.21
CA TYR A 54 -3.23 16.10 3.07
C TYR A 54 -3.76 15.11 2.05
N SER A 55 -4.74 15.56 1.27
CA SER A 55 -5.37 14.79 0.19
C SER A 55 -4.35 14.13 -0.73
N VAL A 56 -4.66 12.91 -1.17
CA VAL A 56 -3.87 12.18 -2.16
C VAL A 56 -3.89 12.93 -3.51
N ASP A 57 -2.75 12.94 -4.19
CA ASP A 57 -2.55 13.64 -5.46
C ASP A 57 -2.62 12.70 -6.66
N CYS A 58 -2.95 13.23 -7.84
CA CYS A 58 -3.09 12.46 -9.08
C CYS A 58 -1.76 12.05 -9.73
N ASN A 59 -0.63 12.64 -9.33
CA ASN A 59 0.70 12.37 -9.86
C ASN A 59 1.64 11.83 -8.77
N ASN A 60 1.55 12.37 -7.55
CA ASN A 60 2.46 12.07 -6.44
C ASN A 60 1.91 10.96 -5.53
N ILE A 61 1.67 9.78 -6.13
CA ILE A 61 1.18 8.57 -5.43
C ILE A 61 2.31 7.69 -4.85
N CYS A 62 3.57 8.02 -5.13
CA CYS A 62 4.73 7.30 -4.61
C CYS A 62 5.68 8.28 -3.93
N ILE A 63 6.14 7.92 -2.73
CA ILE A 63 7.11 8.71 -1.98
C ILE A 63 8.29 7.83 -1.56
N ALA A 64 9.48 8.41 -1.51
CA ALA A 64 10.62 7.84 -0.81
C ALA A 64 10.66 8.41 0.60
N LEU A 65 10.74 7.55 1.61
CA LEU A 65 10.95 7.94 3.00
C LEU A 65 12.28 7.40 3.49
N THR A 66 13.10 8.29 4.06
CA THR A 66 14.48 8.00 4.43
C THR A 66 14.72 8.29 5.90
N TYR A 67 15.33 7.34 6.59
CA TYR A 67 15.89 7.51 7.92
C TYR A 67 17.34 7.04 7.92
N GLN A 68 18.26 7.96 8.21
CA GLN A 68 19.71 7.72 8.10
C GLN A 68 20.08 7.22 6.69
N ASP A 69 20.66 6.03 6.59
CA ASP A 69 21.09 5.38 5.35
C ASP A 69 20.02 4.47 4.72
N ARG A 70 18.85 4.32 5.36
CA ARG A 70 17.78 3.44 4.91
C ARG A 70 16.67 4.23 4.25
N THR A 71 16.25 3.76 3.07
CA THR A 71 15.13 4.33 2.31
C THR A 71 14.15 3.22 1.94
N VAL A 72 12.86 3.52 2.01
CA VAL A 72 11.78 2.70 1.43
C VAL A 72 10.92 3.56 0.53
N HIS A 73 10.31 2.93 -0.47
CA HIS A 73 9.23 3.53 -1.24
C HIS A 73 7.90 3.16 -0.61
N LEU A 74 6.98 4.13 -0.56
CA LEU A 74 5.65 3.96 0.03
C LEU A 74 4.59 4.48 -0.94
N LEU A 75 3.53 3.70 -1.08
CA LEU A 75 2.37 4.08 -1.86
C LEU A 75 1.48 5.00 -1.02
N ARG A 76 1.24 6.23 -1.50
CA ARG A 76 0.41 7.22 -0.83
C ARG A 76 -1.02 7.10 -1.33
N VAL A 77 -1.86 6.39 -0.58
CA VAL A 77 -3.25 6.08 -0.94
C VAL A 77 -4.25 6.47 0.13
N ASP A 78 -3.77 7.10 1.20
CA ASP A 78 -4.63 7.50 2.28
C ASP A 78 -4.26 8.88 2.84
N GLN A 79 -5.26 9.46 3.49
CA GLN A 79 -5.16 10.71 4.20
C GLN A 79 -5.35 10.42 5.69
N SER A 80 -4.36 10.79 6.49
CA SER A 80 -4.47 10.77 7.94
C SER A 80 -5.28 11.97 8.45
N GLN A 81 -5.68 11.94 9.72
CA GLN A 81 -6.34 13.05 10.40
C GLN A 81 -5.35 14.10 10.94
N GLY A 82 -4.18 14.26 10.31
CA GLY A 82 -3.20 15.31 10.63
C GLY A 82 -1.77 14.83 10.95
N ALA A 83 -1.50 13.52 10.93
CA ALA A 83 -0.19 12.95 11.17
C ALA A 83 0.51 12.50 9.88
N TYR A 84 1.82 12.25 9.93
CA TYR A 84 2.52 11.55 8.85
C TYR A 84 2.65 10.08 9.25
N ASP A 85 1.61 9.32 8.94
CA ASP A 85 1.53 7.91 9.31
C ASP A 85 2.09 7.04 8.17
N VAL A 86 2.76 5.95 8.51
CA VAL A 86 3.21 4.93 7.55
C VAL A 86 2.97 3.54 8.11
N SER A 87 2.80 2.53 7.25
CA SER A 87 2.63 1.14 7.68
C SER A 87 3.67 0.76 8.73
N TYR A 88 3.24 0.09 9.81
CA TYR A 88 4.10 -0.22 10.94
C TYR A 88 5.38 -0.94 10.53
N ASP A 89 5.31 -1.87 9.58
CA ASP A 89 6.50 -2.54 9.04
C ASP A 89 7.51 -1.57 8.40
N ALA A 90 7.04 -0.63 7.58
CA ALA A 90 7.91 0.36 6.95
C ALA A 90 8.56 1.27 8.01
N TRP A 91 7.79 1.74 8.98
CA TRP A 91 8.30 2.54 10.09
C TRP A 91 9.36 1.77 10.89
N ASN A 92 9.07 0.52 11.25
CA ASN A 92 9.96 -0.31 12.06
C ASN A 92 11.25 -0.64 11.31
N TYR A 93 11.17 -0.94 10.01
CA TYR A 93 12.35 -1.17 9.18
C TYR A 93 13.22 0.08 9.05
N LEU A 94 12.61 1.24 8.78
CA LEU A 94 13.36 2.49 8.70
C LEU A 94 14.04 2.83 10.03
N TYR A 95 13.35 2.64 11.15
CA TYR A 95 13.87 3.01 12.46
C TYR A 95 14.91 2.02 13.01
N THR A 96 14.68 0.71 12.83
CA THR A 96 15.47 -0.35 13.49
C THR A 96 16.33 -1.18 12.55
N GLY A 97 16.00 -1.20 11.25
CA GLY A 97 16.60 -2.10 10.26
C GLY A 97 15.93 -3.47 10.15
N TYR A 98 14.83 -3.73 10.87
CA TYR A 98 14.12 -5.02 10.88
C TYR A 98 12.64 -4.85 10.56
N SER A 99 12.04 -5.88 9.97
CA SER A 99 10.59 -5.97 9.82
C SER A 99 9.91 -5.92 11.21
N ALA A 100 8.70 -5.36 11.25
CA ALA A 100 7.88 -5.35 12.47
C ALA A 100 7.45 -6.76 12.88
N THR A 101 7.40 -7.74 11.97
CA THR A 101 7.12 -9.14 12.34
C THR A 101 8.33 -9.86 12.92
N ASP A 102 9.54 -9.35 12.68
CA ASP A 102 10.79 -10.00 13.10
C ASP A 102 11.31 -9.43 14.43
N LYS A 103 11.37 -8.09 14.53
CA LYS A 103 11.80 -7.37 15.72
C LYS A 103 10.91 -6.14 15.94
N PRO A 104 9.66 -6.35 16.38
CA PRO A 104 8.73 -5.27 16.63
C PRO A 104 9.29 -4.32 17.70
N THR A 105 9.18 -3.02 17.44
CA THR A 105 9.58 -1.96 18.36
C THR A 105 8.40 -1.03 18.62
N ALA A 106 8.21 -0.69 19.89
CA ALA A 106 7.31 0.39 20.30
C ALA A 106 8.02 1.75 20.20
N GLY A 107 7.31 2.77 19.74
CA GLY A 107 7.82 4.13 19.64
C GLY A 107 6.74 5.14 19.28
N GLY A 108 7.19 6.31 18.84
CA GLY A 108 6.32 7.41 18.44
C GLY A 108 6.89 8.11 17.21
N PRO A 109 6.63 9.42 17.05
CA PRO A 109 7.10 10.16 15.90
C PRO A 109 8.63 10.14 15.81
N VAL A 110 9.15 9.79 14.63
CA VAL A 110 10.59 9.81 14.31
C VAL A 110 10.82 10.78 13.17
N GLU A 111 11.78 11.69 13.33
CA GLU A 111 12.16 12.62 12.28
C GLU A 111 12.77 11.86 11.09
N MET A 112 12.18 12.03 9.91
CA MET A 112 12.58 11.39 8.66
C MET A 112 12.48 12.39 7.50
N THR A 113 13.18 12.11 6.42
CA THR A 113 13.11 12.93 5.20
C THR A 113 12.29 12.21 4.15
N TYR A 114 11.30 12.88 3.56
CA TYR A 114 10.54 12.36 2.44
C TYR A 114 10.75 13.18 1.17
N SER A 115 10.49 12.53 0.04
CA SER A 115 10.33 13.18 -1.26
C SER A 115 9.30 12.45 -2.10
N ASN A 116 8.47 13.18 -2.83
CA ASN A 116 7.70 12.62 -3.93
C ASN A 116 8.67 12.10 -5.00
N VAL A 117 8.41 10.90 -5.49
CA VAL A 117 9.19 10.25 -6.53
C VAL A 117 8.27 9.78 -7.65
N ASP A 118 8.86 9.43 -8.79
CA ASP A 118 8.11 8.88 -9.90
C ASP A 118 7.31 7.63 -9.45
N ALA A 119 6.05 7.56 -9.86
CA ALA A 119 5.13 6.49 -9.47
C ALA A 119 5.64 5.08 -9.82
N SER A 120 6.50 4.95 -10.86
CA SER A 120 7.14 3.67 -11.21
C SER A 120 8.02 3.10 -10.09
N LYS A 121 8.48 3.93 -9.14
CA LYS A 121 9.24 3.48 -7.96
C LYS A 121 8.42 2.68 -6.97
N CYS A 122 7.10 2.71 -7.08
CA CYS A 122 6.16 1.91 -6.28
C CYS A 122 5.50 0.80 -7.11
N SER A 123 5.97 0.52 -8.33
CA SER A 123 5.33 -0.46 -9.24
C SER A 123 5.32 -1.88 -8.68
N ASP A 124 6.33 -2.26 -7.90
CA ASP A 124 6.44 -3.52 -7.19
C ASP A 124 5.48 -3.62 -5.98
N LEU A 125 4.94 -2.49 -5.51
CA LEU A 125 3.95 -2.44 -4.44
C LEU A 125 2.51 -2.63 -4.95
N ILE A 126 2.31 -2.71 -6.27
CA ILE A 126 1.00 -2.78 -6.92
C ILE A 126 0.87 -4.13 -7.63
N HIS A 127 -0.06 -4.97 -7.18
CA HIS A 127 -0.20 -6.36 -7.62
C HIS A 127 -1.15 -6.55 -8.81
N THR A 128 -1.42 -5.48 -9.55
CA THR A 128 -2.26 -5.54 -10.75
C THR A 128 -1.43 -5.76 -12.01
N LYS A 129 -2.10 -6.08 -13.12
CA LYS A 129 -1.44 -6.18 -14.42
C LYS A 129 -0.83 -4.82 -14.81
N LYS A 130 0.47 -4.82 -15.12
CA LYS A 130 1.27 -3.62 -15.45
C LYS A 130 1.34 -2.59 -14.31
N SER A 131 1.11 -2.99 -13.06
CA SER A 131 1.20 -2.11 -11.89
C SER A 131 0.30 -0.87 -11.98
N LYS A 132 -0.87 -1.01 -12.63
CA LYS A 132 -1.91 0.03 -12.67
C LYS A 132 -2.52 0.18 -11.27
N LEU A 133 -2.75 1.40 -10.82
CA LEU A 133 -3.35 1.67 -9.51
C LEU A 133 -4.75 1.02 -9.43
N PRO A 134 -4.96 0.05 -8.53
CA PRO A 134 -6.28 -0.55 -8.33
C PRO A 134 -7.15 0.41 -7.55
N LEU A 135 -8.36 0.62 -8.03
CA LEU A 135 -9.32 1.53 -7.45
C LEU A 135 -10.70 0.86 -7.37
N SER A 136 -11.41 1.04 -6.27
CA SER A 136 -12.78 0.55 -6.08
C SER A 136 -13.74 1.32 -6.99
N ALA A 137 -14.38 0.63 -7.92
CA ALA A 137 -15.38 1.22 -8.81
C ALA A 137 -16.52 1.91 -8.04
N ALA A 138 -16.87 1.39 -6.86
CA ALA A 138 -17.91 1.96 -6.02
C ALA A 138 -17.44 3.19 -5.23
N ASN A 139 -16.19 3.20 -4.76
CA ASN A 139 -15.73 4.16 -3.74
C ASN A 139 -14.60 5.11 -4.17
N SER A 140 -14.04 4.96 -5.37
CA SER A 140 -12.93 5.81 -5.84
C SER A 140 -13.34 6.89 -6.84
N MET A 141 -14.59 6.90 -7.31
CA MET A 141 -14.97 7.66 -8.51
C MET A 141 -14.71 9.15 -8.39
N ASN A 142 -14.98 9.77 -7.23
CA ASN A 142 -14.69 11.19 -7.01
C ASN A 142 -13.19 11.52 -7.13
N PHE A 143 -12.31 10.64 -6.64
CA PHE A 143 -10.87 10.82 -6.79
C PHE A 143 -10.47 10.63 -8.25
N LEU A 144 -10.90 9.52 -8.88
CA LEU A 144 -10.54 9.21 -10.26
C LEU A 144 -10.99 10.30 -11.23
N THR A 145 -12.23 10.78 -11.15
CA THR A 145 -12.73 11.86 -12.01
C THR A 145 -11.93 13.14 -11.80
N SER A 146 -11.55 13.47 -10.56
CA SER A 146 -10.69 14.64 -10.28
C SER A 146 -9.29 14.57 -10.93
N CYS A 147 -8.84 13.35 -11.27
CA CYS A 147 -7.60 13.09 -11.98
C CYS A 147 -7.78 13.03 -13.50
N LEU A 148 -8.93 12.54 -13.97
CA LEU A 148 -9.30 12.50 -15.39
C LEU A 148 -9.71 13.87 -15.94
N ASP A 149 -10.30 14.75 -15.12
CA ASP A 149 -10.77 16.09 -15.51
C ASP A 149 -9.65 17.14 -15.62
N ARG A 150 -8.41 16.75 -15.39
CA ARG A 150 -7.28 17.68 -15.51
C ARG A 150 -7.04 17.96 -17.00
N ASN A 151 -6.80 19.24 -17.32
CA ASN A 151 -6.46 19.65 -18.70
C ASN A 151 -5.15 19.02 -19.21
N GLU A 152 -4.29 18.59 -18.29
CA GLU A 152 -3.06 17.84 -18.56
C GLU A 152 -3.24 16.40 -18.07
N SER A 153 -2.65 15.44 -18.78
CA SER A 153 -2.65 14.04 -18.32
C SER A 153 -2.03 13.95 -16.93
N THR A 154 -2.62 13.08 -16.10
CA THR A 154 -2.09 12.73 -14.78
C THR A 154 -1.68 11.27 -14.77
N TRP A 155 -0.72 10.93 -13.91
CA TRP A 155 -0.29 9.54 -13.81
C TRP A 155 -1.45 8.61 -13.45
N VAL A 156 -2.29 8.98 -12.48
CA VAL A 156 -3.47 8.18 -12.10
C VAL A 156 -4.46 8.05 -13.25
N GLY A 157 -4.77 9.15 -13.96
CA GLY A 157 -5.69 9.13 -15.11
C GLY A 157 -5.25 8.17 -16.21
N ASP A 158 -3.94 8.01 -16.41
CA ASP A 158 -3.37 7.11 -17.42
C ASP A 158 -3.11 5.68 -16.90
N ASN A 159 -3.00 5.49 -15.58
CA ASN A 159 -2.50 4.26 -14.95
C ASN A 159 -3.43 3.71 -13.86
N TYR A 160 -4.75 3.67 -14.11
CA TYR A 160 -5.71 3.04 -13.21
C TYR A 160 -6.29 1.73 -13.78
N VAL A 161 -6.87 0.95 -12.87
CA VAL A 161 -7.80 -0.15 -13.15
C VAL A 161 -8.89 -0.14 -12.07
N LEU A 162 -10.15 -0.27 -12.49
CA LEU A 162 -11.28 -0.32 -11.57
C LEU A 162 -11.61 -1.76 -11.21
N TYR A 163 -11.89 -2.00 -9.93
CA TYR A 163 -12.34 -3.28 -9.40
C TYR A 163 -13.70 -3.15 -8.73
N ASN A 164 -14.56 -4.16 -8.84
CA ASN A 164 -15.84 -4.24 -8.11
C ASN A 164 -15.66 -4.70 -6.64
N ILE A 165 -14.55 -4.32 -6.01
CA ILE A 165 -14.31 -4.57 -4.59
C ILE A 165 -14.87 -3.38 -3.82
N LEU A 166 -15.73 -3.65 -2.84
CA LEU A 166 -16.48 -2.61 -2.15
C LEU A 166 -15.63 -1.92 -1.08
N ASP A 167 -14.85 -2.64 -0.28
CA ASP A 167 -14.13 -2.07 0.85
C ASP A 167 -12.60 -2.14 0.70
N SER A 168 -11.88 -1.24 1.37
CA SER A 168 -10.42 -1.17 1.27
C SER A 168 -9.73 -2.40 1.87
N ILE A 169 -10.34 -3.09 2.82
CA ILE A 169 -9.78 -4.29 3.45
C ILE A 169 -10.18 -5.59 2.74
N CYS A 170 -10.85 -5.50 1.57
CA CYS A 170 -11.21 -6.60 0.70
C CYS A 170 -12.05 -7.71 1.36
N THR A 171 -13.05 -7.32 2.15
CA THR A 171 -14.01 -8.27 2.75
C THR A 171 -15.33 -8.31 1.99
N LEU A 172 -15.61 -7.31 1.15
CA LEU A 172 -16.89 -7.16 0.46
C LEU A 172 -16.71 -6.85 -1.04
N GLY A 173 -17.62 -7.37 -1.86
CA GLY A 173 -17.71 -7.17 -3.30
C GLY A 173 -17.21 -8.37 -4.11
N HIS A 174 -16.75 -8.10 -5.34
CA HIS A 174 -16.30 -9.10 -6.29
C HIS A 174 -14.93 -8.73 -6.86
N ASP A 175 -14.00 -9.68 -6.90
CA ASP A 175 -12.70 -9.48 -7.55
C ASP A 175 -12.83 -9.60 -9.07
N GLU A 176 -13.34 -8.53 -9.68
CA GLU A 176 -13.52 -8.41 -11.11
C GLU A 176 -13.21 -6.98 -11.56
N THR A 177 -12.70 -6.84 -12.77
CA THR A 177 -12.40 -5.52 -13.34
C THR A 177 -13.65 -4.88 -13.92
N CYS A 178 -13.79 -3.58 -13.73
CA CYS A 178 -14.84 -2.76 -14.32
C CYS A 178 -14.30 -1.86 -15.42
N GLU A 179 -15.16 -1.48 -16.36
CA GLU A 179 -14.84 -0.57 -17.46
C GLU A 179 -15.53 0.78 -17.25
N LEU A 180 -14.83 1.88 -17.53
CA LEU A 180 -15.36 3.24 -17.44
C LEU A 180 -15.29 3.90 -18.81
N ASP A 181 -16.44 4.37 -19.30
CA ASP A 181 -16.52 5.22 -20.50
C ASP A 181 -16.52 6.69 -20.07
N TYR A 182 -15.33 7.28 -19.96
CA TYR A 182 -15.16 8.67 -19.53
C TYR A 182 -14.89 9.61 -20.72
N PRO A 183 -15.51 10.80 -20.81
CA PRO A 183 -16.40 11.45 -19.83
C PRO A 183 -17.90 11.20 -20.05
N ALA A 184 -18.29 10.20 -20.85
CA ALA A 184 -19.70 9.93 -21.17
C ALA A 184 -20.50 9.41 -19.98
N GLU A 185 -19.85 8.68 -19.06
CA GLU A 185 -20.44 8.06 -17.88
C GLU A 185 -19.64 8.42 -16.62
N ASN A 186 -20.35 8.56 -15.50
CA ASN A 186 -19.78 8.85 -14.18
C ASN A 186 -19.72 7.62 -13.25
N GLN A 187 -20.11 6.45 -13.75
CA GLN A 187 -20.07 5.17 -13.05
C GLN A 187 -19.47 4.11 -13.98
N ALA A 188 -18.68 3.21 -13.41
CA ALA A 188 -18.13 2.09 -14.17
C ALA A 188 -19.16 0.97 -14.35
N LYS A 189 -19.01 0.23 -15.43
CA LYS A 189 -19.75 -1.00 -15.71
C LYS A 189 -18.93 -2.19 -15.22
N CYS A 190 -19.50 -2.96 -14.29
CA CYS A 190 -18.92 -4.17 -13.74
C CYS A 190 -19.77 -5.39 -14.15
N PRO A 191 -19.18 -6.60 -14.25
CA PRO A 191 -19.95 -7.81 -14.54
C PRO A 191 -21.07 -8.11 -13.52
N HIS A 192 -20.80 -7.93 -12.23
CA HIS A 192 -21.82 -7.93 -11.17
C HIS A 192 -22.29 -6.50 -10.87
N THR A 193 -23.44 -6.39 -10.21
CA THR A 193 -23.94 -5.08 -9.76
C THR A 193 -22.90 -4.43 -8.84
N MET A 194 -22.52 -3.20 -9.17
CA MET A 194 -21.51 -2.47 -8.44
C MET A 194 -21.99 -2.14 -7.02
N GLY A 195 -21.11 -2.32 -6.04
CA GLY A 195 -21.37 -1.92 -4.65
C GLY A 195 -22.28 -2.86 -3.86
N VAL A 196 -22.52 -4.08 -4.37
CA VAL A 196 -23.19 -5.12 -3.59
C VAL A 196 -22.23 -5.64 -2.51
N PRO A 197 -22.66 -5.70 -1.22
CA PRO A 197 -21.81 -6.13 -0.11
C PRO A 197 -21.79 -7.66 0.03
N ASP A 198 -21.52 -8.36 -1.06
CA ASP A 198 -21.32 -9.82 -1.03
C ASP A 198 -19.98 -10.15 -0.38
N GLU A 199 -19.89 -11.27 0.34
CA GLU A 199 -18.65 -11.69 1.00
C GLU A 199 -17.55 -12.00 -0.01
N LEU A 200 -16.42 -11.27 0.06
CA LEU A 200 -15.25 -11.52 -0.75
C LEU A 200 -14.29 -12.47 -0.01
N LYS A 201 -14.09 -13.67 -0.57
CA LYS A 201 -13.25 -14.73 0.02
C LYS A 201 -11.89 -14.82 -0.64
N GLY A 202 -10.86 -15.16 0.14
CA GLY A 202 -9.52 -15.48 -0.35
C GLY A 202 -8.59 -14.28 -0.57
N GLU A 203 -9.07 -13.06 -0.36
CA GLU A 203 -8.33 -11.81 -0.59
C GLU A 203 -8.09 -11.05 0.73
N ALA A 204 -7.93 -11.77 1.85
CA ALA A 204 -7.88 -11.14 3.17
C ALA A 204 -6.69 -10.19 3.34
N VAL A 205 -6.96 -8.95 3.74
CA VAL A 205 -5.92 -8.00 4.13
C VAL A 205 -5.42 -8.33 5.54
N VAL A 206 -4.10 -8.38 5.68
CA VAL A 206 -3.41 -8.64 6.94
C VAL A 206 -2.72 -7.37 7.42
N ASN A 207 -2.99 -7.05 8.69
CA ASN A 207 -2.37 -5.97 9.45
C ASN A 207 -1.25 -6.53 10.35
N ILE A 208 -0.33 -5.68 10.76
CA ILE A 208 0.69 -6.03 11.77
C ILE A 208 0.40 -5.20 13.01
N ARG A 209 -0.15 -5.85 14.05
CA ARG A 209 -0.61 -5.21 15.28
C ARG A 209 0.53 -4.52 16.00
N TYR A 210 0.40 -3.21 16.19
CA TYR A 210 1.34 -2.41 16.96
C TYR A 210 1.10 -2.58 18.47
N PRO A 211 2.16 -2.61 19.32
CA PRO A 211 3.58 -2.74 18.99
C PRO A 211 4.04 -4.21 18.99
N SER A 212 3.12 -5.17 18.90
CA SER A 212 3.42 -6.60 19.11
C SER A 212 4.12 -7.28 17.92
N GLY A 213 3.94 -6.76 16.70
CA GLY A 213 4.39 -7.44 15.48
C GLY A 213 3.49 -8.60 15.04
N GLU A 214 2.42 -8.91 15.78
CA GLU A 214 1.49 -9.99 15.47
C GLU A 214 0.72 -9.70 14.17
N LYS A 215 0.72 -10.65 13.24
CA LYS A 215 -0.12 -10.57 12.04
C LYS A 215 -1.57 -10.84 12.42
N VAL A 216 -2.47 -9.94 12.05
CA VAL A 216 -3.90 -10.04 12.34
C VAL A 216 -4.76 -9.73 11.12
N SER A 217 -5.92 -10.36 11.02
CA SER A 217 -6.91 -10.03 9.99
C SER A 217 -7.36 -8.58 10.13
N ALA A 218 -7.40 -7.84 9.02
CA ALA A 218 -7.93 -6.48 9.01
C ALA A 218 -9.45 -6.45 9.26
N ALA A 219 -10.15 -7.56 9.04
CA ALA A 219 -11.60 -7.66 9.18
C ALA A 219 -12.06 -7.76 10.65
N ASP A 220 -11.37 -8.56 11.46
CA ASP A 220 -11.81 -8.89 12.82
C ASP A 220 -10.70 -8.81 13.88
N GLY A 221 -9.48 -8.45 13.48
CA GLY A 221 -8.33 -8.33 14.37
C GLY A 221 -7.86 -9.64 14.98
N LYS A 222 -8.32 -10.80 14.50
CA LYS A 222 -7.83 -12.08 15.01
C LYS A 222 -6.46 -12.43 14.43
N PRO A 223 -5.60 -13.15 15.18
CA PRO A 223 -4.32 -13.64 14.67
C PRO A 223 -4.52 -14.47 13.40
N VAL A 224 -3.61 -14.34 12.43
CA VAL A 224 -3.56 -15.19 11.24
C VAL A 224 -2.32 -16.08 11.30
N ASP A 225 -2.44 -17.31 10.81
CA ASP A 225 -1.30 -18.24 10.75
C ASP A 225 -0.25 -17.74 9.73
N GLU A 226 0.98 -18.27 9.78
CA GLU A 226 2.12 -17.78 8.98
C GLU A 226 1.86 -17.72 7.46
N ASP A 227 0.92 -18.54 6.96
CA ASP A 227 0.51 -18.62 5.55
C ASP A 227 -0.65 -17.67 5.16
N GLY A 228 -1.12 -16.80 6.05
CA GLY A 228 -2.23 -15.86 5.78
C GLY A 228 -3.61 -16.51 5.69
N ALA A 229 -3.72 -17.81 5.92
CA ALA A 229 -4.99 -18.50 6.11
C ALA A 229 -5.57 -18.13 7.48
N MET A 230 -6.84 -17.73 7.51
CA MET A 230 -7.60 -17.65 8.76
C MET A 230 -7.63 -19.06 9.37
N GLY A 231 -7.07 -19.21 10.56
CA GLY A 231 -6.92 -20.51 11.22
C GLY A 231 -8.25 -21.25 11.30
N LEU A 232 -8.41 -22.29 10.47
CA LEU A 232 -9.27 -23.40 10.84
C LEU A 232 -8.55 -24.11 11.98
N GLU A 233 -9.21 -24.16 13.15
CA GLU A 233 -8.72 -24.92 14.30
C GLU A 233 -8.22 -26.30 13.87
N ARG A 234 -6.91 -26.52 13.92
CA ARG A 234 -6.34 -27.85 13.80
C ARG A 234 -6.72 -28.62 15.07
N PRO A 235 -7.41 -29.77 14.98
CA PRO A 235 -7.71 -30.56 16.15
C PRO A 235 -6.39 -31.01 16.78
N ALA A 236 -6.24 -30.76 18.09
CA ALA A 236 -5.08 -31.16 18.86
C ALA A 236 -4.81 -32.66 18.63
N LEU A 237 -3.64 -32.98 18.06
CA LEU A 237 -3.17 -34.34 17.90
C LEU A 237 -2.91 -34.90 19.31
N ALA A 238 -3.87 -35.66 19.84
CA ALA A 238 -3.70 -36.37 21.10
C ALA A 238 -2.59 -37.42 20.92
N ILE A 239 -1.41 -37.11 21.45
CA ILE A 239 -0.30 -38.06 21.56
C ILE A 239 -0.73 -39.13 22.58
N VAL A 240 -1.22 -40.27 22.08
CA VAL A 240 -1.47 -41.47 22.88
C VAL A 240 -0.11 -42.07 23.24
N LEU A 241 0.40 -41.72 24.42
CA LEU A 241 1.53 -42.39 25.06
C LEU A 241 1.10 -43.80 25.49
N LEU A 242 1.29 -44.79 24.61
CA LEU A 242 1.21 -46.21 24.95
C LEU A 242 2.39 -46.54 25.88
N SER A 243 2.13 -46.53 27.19
CA SER A 243 3.03 -47.02 28.22
C SER A 243 2.97 -48.55 28.24
N PHE A 244 3.97 -49.20 27.63
CA PHE A 244 4.21 -50.63 27.81
C PHE A 244 4.76 -50.87 29.22
N ALA A 245 3.90 -51.28 30.15
CA ALA A 245 4.32 -51.83 31.43
C ALA A 245 4.84 -53.26 31.22
N CYS A 246 6.15 -53.45 31.41
CA CYS A 246 6.75 -54.77 31.59
C CYS A 246 6.14 -55.44 32.83
N LEU A 247 5.34 -56.50 32.63
CA LEU A 247 5.05 -57.45 33.68
C LEU A 247 6.25 -58.39 33.84
N VAL A 248 7.05 -58.13 34.87
CA VAL A 248 7.92 -59.13 35.48
C VAL A 248 7.08 -59.84 36.55
N LEU A 249 6.80 -61.12 36.35
CA LEU A 249 6.34 -62.00 37.42
C LEU A 249 7.15 -63.29 37.29
N GLY A 250 8.11 -63.45 38.19
CA GLY A 250 8.76 -64.72 38.44
C GLY A 250 7.85 -65.61 39.26
N MET A 251 7.82 -66.89 38.89
CA MET A 251 7.99 -68.08 39.73
C MET A 251 8.37 -69.24 38.80
#